data_AF-A0A6G3LLC4-F1
#
_entry.id   AF-A0A6G3LLC4-F1
#
_cell.length_a   1.000
_cell.length_b   1.000
_cell.length_c   1.000
_cell.angle_alpha   90.00
_cell.angle_beta   90.00
_cell.angle_gamma   90.00
#
_symmetry.space_group_name_H-M   'P 1'
#
loop_
_entity.id
_entity.type
_entity.pdbx_description
1 polymer ?
#
loop_
_entity_poly.entity_id
_entity_poly.type
_entity_poly.pdbx_seq_one_letter_code
_entity_poly.pdbx_strand_id
1 'polypeptide(L)'
;MGTFLYTSYLASLALTRDKWRRLVLASLLMVLLDLAIDPAMVSAGFWEWLDTGPWFGIPMLNFVGWFTVSFVATLLYTQIAKSNPEGSPALYLPYLATYPQLFYFANGEALLAVSISFTVAILIFGLVLQRYITKKLPVATRREQYTHS
;
A
#
# COMPACT_ATOMS: atom_id res chain seq x y z
N MET A 1 -10.45 3.99 10.05
CA MET A 1 -9.80 5.01 9.19
C MET A 1 -8.33 5.24 9.55
N GLY A 2 -7.98 5.61 10.79
CA GLY A 2 -6.56 5.78 11.17
C GLY A 2 -5.67 4.54 10.98
N THR A 3 -6.26 3.34 11.07
CA THR A 3 -5.59 2.07 10.76
C THR A 3 -5.07 1.98 9.34
N PHE A 4 -5.85 2.43 8.34
CA PHE A 4 -5.47 2.39 6.93
C PHE A 4 -4.35 3.38 6.59
N LEU A 5 -4.39 4.57 7.19
CA LEU A 5 -3.30 5.53 7.11
C LEU A 5 -2.00 4.94 7.68
N TYR A 6 -2.11 4.31 8.85
CA TYR A 6 -0.94 3.72 9.51
C TYR A 6 -0.37 2.52 8.75
N THR A 7 -1.21 1.62 8.23
CA THR A 7 -0.73 0.47 7.44
C THR A 7 -0.10 0.92 6.11
N SER A 8 -0.65 1.96 5.46
CA SER A 8 -0.06 2.58 4.28
C SER A 8 1.30 3.22 4.59
N TYR A 9 1.41 3.88 5.74
CA TYR A 9 2.69 4.39 6.25
C TYR A 9 3.70 3.25 6.49
N LEU A 10 3.31 2.18 7.17
CA LEU A 10 4.19 1.03 7.42
C LEU A 10 4.67 0.38 6.11
N ALA A 11 3.77 0.19 5.15
CA ALA A 11 4.11 -0.31 3.82
C ALA A 11 5.12 0.61 3.10
N SER A 12 4.99 1.94 3.23
CA SER A 12 5.95 2.88 2.66
C SER A 12 7.37 2.76 3.25
N LEU A 13 7.51 2.34 4.51
CA LEU A 13 8.82 2.08 5.14
C LEU A 13 9.55 0.90 4.50
N ALA A 14 8.81 -0.08 3.97
CA ALA A 14 9.38 -1.20 3.24
C ALA A 14 9.89 -0.78 1.84
N LEU A 15 9.37 0.33 1.30
CA LEU A 15 9.66 0.82 -0.05
C LEU A 15 10.81 1.83 -0.09
N THR A 16 10.92 2.71 0.91
CA THR A 16 11.90 3.79 0.90
C THR A 16 12.39 4.19 2.29
N ARG A 17 13.68 4.57 2.37
CA ARG A 17 14.27 5.23 3.54
C ARG A 17 14.18 6.75 3.46
N ASP A 18 14.05 7.31 2.26
CA ASP A 18 13.94 8.76 2.05
C ASP A 18 12.60 9.29 2.56
N LYS A 19 12.66 10.38 3.35
CA LYS A 19 11.49 10.96 4.02
C LYS A 19 10.49 11.52 3.02
N TRP A 20 10.93 12.25 2.00
CA TRP A 20 10.04 12.90 1.03
C TRP A 20 9.33 11.89 0.14
N ARG A 21 10.07 10.90 -0.37
CA ARG A 21 9.48 9.75 -1.08
C ARG A 21 8.49 9.00 -0.19
N ARG A 22 8.75 8.91 1.12
CA ARG A 22 7.83 8.24 2.06
C ARG A 22 6.49 8.94 2.13
N LEU A 23 6.48 10.28 2.19
CA LEU A 23 5.23 11.05 2.20
C LEU A 23 4.38 10.69 0.99
N VAL A 24 4.96 10.78 -0.20
CA VAL A 24 4.24 10.52 -1.46
C VAL A 24 3.81 9.06 -1.57
N LEU A 25 4.69 8.11 -1.25
CA LEU A 25 4.38 6.68 -1.35
C LEU A 25 3.32 6.24 -0.35
N ALA A 26 3.34 6.74 0.89
CA ALA A 26 2.29 6.45 1.87
C ALA A 26 0.93 6.99 1.41
N SER A 27 0.90 8.17 0.78
CA SER A 27 -0.33 8.75 0.22
C SER A 27 -0.84 7.97 -1.00
N LEU A 28 0.05 7.57 -1.90
CA LEU A 28 -0.32 6.75 -3.06
C LEU A 28 -0.80 5.35 -2.65
N LEU A 29 -0.20 4.74 -1.61
CA LEU A 29 -0.68 3.49 -1.05
C LEU A 29 -2.05 3.66 -0.39
N MET A 30 -2.30 4.76 0.31
CA MET A 30 -3.63 5.04 0.84
C MET A 30 -4.67 5.16 -0.27
N VAL A 31 -4.36 5.89 -1.35
CA VAL A 31 -5.24 5.98 -2.52
C VAL A 31 -5.45 4.61 -3.18
N LEU A 32 -4.39 3.82 -3.33
CA LEU A 32 -4.49 2.47 -3.88
C LEU A 32 -5.44 1.61 -3.06
N LEU A 33 -5.35 1.69 -1.73
CA LEU A 33 -6.26 0.99 -0.83
C LEU A 33 -7.69 1.53 -0.94
N ASP A 34 -7.85 2.84 -1.05
CA ASP A 34 -9.15 3.50 -1.17
C ASP A 34 -9.90 3.14 -2.47
N LEU A 35 -9.16 2.91 -3.57
CA LEU A 35 -9.70 2.34 -4.80
C LEU A 35 -10.36 0.96 -4.59
N ALA A 36 -10.07 0.26 -3.49
CA ALA A 36 -10.74 -0.96 -3.08
C ALA A 36 -11.79 -0.74 -1.99
N ILE A 37 -11.49 0.09 -0.98
CA ILE A 37 -12.41 0.35 0.15
C ILE A 37 -13.74 0.89 -0.36
N ASP A 38 -13.70 1.97 -1.13
CA ASP A 38 -14.91 2.70 -1.47
C ASP A 38 -15.88 1.87 -2.31
N PRO A 39 -15.46 1.20 -3.40
CA PRO A 39 -16.34 0.30 -4.13
C PRO A 39 -16.87 -0.85 -3.27
N ALA A 40 -16.04 -1.43 -2.38
CA ALA A 40 -16.48 -2.49 -1.49
C ALA A 40 -17.57 -2.01 -0.52
N MET A 41 -17.38 -0.84 0.10
CA MET A 41 -18.32 -0.27 1.07
C MET A 41 -19.63 0.19 0.42
N VAL A 42 -19.57 0.76 -0.78
CA VAL A 42 -20.76 1.10 -1.58
C VAL A 42 -21.53 -0.17 -1.95
N SER A 43 -20.84 -1.21 -2.45
CA SER A 43 -21.51 -2.48 -2.80
C SER A 43 -22.13 -3.17 -1.59
N ALA A 44 -21.57 -3.00 -0.40
CA ALA A 44 -22.11 -3.55 0.85
C ALA A 44 -23.20 -2.66 1.48
N GLY A 45 -23.56 -1.54 0.85
CA GLY A 45 -24.62 -0.64 1.32
C GLY A 45 -24.26 0.18 2.56
N PHE A 46 -22.98 0.35 2.88
CA PHE A 46 -22.56 1.19 4.01
C PHE A 46 -22.75 2.68 3.73
N TRP A 47 -22.57 3.09 2.47
CA TRP A 47 -22.85 4.45 2.02
C TRP A 47 -23.05 4.50 0.50
N GLU A 48 -23.56 5.63 0.04
CA GLU A 48 -23.77 5.95 -1.37
C GLU A 48 -23.18 7.33 -1.67
N TRP A 49 -22.78 7.53 -2.93
CA TRP A 49 -22.29 8.82 -3.42
C TRP A 49 -23.38 9.51 -4.23
N LEU A 50 -23.57 10.82 -4.01
CA LEU A 50 -24.54 11.62 -4.77
C LEU A 50 -24.07 11.91 -6.19
N ASP A 51 -22.78 12.22 -6.33
CA ASP A 51 -22.12 12.38 -7.61
C ASP A 51 -21.50 11.06 -8.04
N THR A 52 -21.44 10.82 -9.35
CA THR A 52 -20.77 9.63 -9.89
C THR A 52 -19.40 9.97 -10.44
N GLY A 53 -18.47 9.02 -10.29
CA GLY A 53 -17.16 9.09 -10.91
C GLY A 53 -16.81 7.85 -11.72
N PRO A 54 -15.71 7.91 -12.49
CA PRO A 54 -15.35 6.89 -13.47
C PRO A 54 -14.86 5.58 -12.83
N TRP A 55 -14.46 5.61 -11.56
CA TRP A 55 -14.00 4.42 -10.85
C TRP A 55 -15.15 3.80 -10.05
N PHE A 56 -15.87 2.84 -10.63
CA PHE A 56 -16.96 2.11 -9.97
C PHE A 56 -18.01 3.03 -9.28
N GLY A 57 -18.29 4.19 -9.90
CA GLY A 57 -19.23 5.18 -9.38
C GLY A 57 -18.65 6.15 -8.35
N ILE A 58 -17.39 5.99 -7.92
CA ILE A 58 -16.77 6.81 -6.87
C ILE A 58 -16.21 8.12 -7.46
N PRO A 59 -16.56 9.30 -6.90
CA PRO A 59 -16.05 10.59 -7.34
C PRO A 59 -14.52 10.70 -7.26
N MET A 60 -13.89 11.24 -8.29
CA MET A 60 -12.43 11.43 -8.32
C MET A 60 -11.90 12.30 -7.18
N LEU A 61 -12.73 13.24 -6.70
CA LEU A 61 -12.36 14.14 -5.60
C LEU A 61 -12.14 13.38 -4.29
N ASN A 62 -12.78 12.21 -4.10
CA ASN A 62 -12.56 11.36 -2.92
C ASN A 62 -11.11 10.87 -2.86
N PHE A 63 -10.58 10.35 -3.97
CA PHE A 63 -9.20 9.88 -4.05
C PHE A 63 -8.18 11.01 -3.86
N VAL A 64 -8.47 12.20 -4.39
CA VAL A 64 -7.64 13.40 -4.15
C VAL A 64 -7.68 13.80 -2.67
N GLY A 65 -8.85 13.69 -2.04
CA GLY A 65 -9.04 13.89 -0.61
C GLY A 65 -8.18 12.92 0.21
N TRP A 66 -8.26 11.62 -0.07
CA TRP A 66 -7.46 10.60 0.62
C TRP A 66 -5.95 10.75 0.39
N PHE A 67 -5.53 11.16 -0.81
CA PHE A 67 -4.14 11.53 -1.04
C PHE A 67 -3.71 12.67 -0.11
N THR A 68 -4.49 13.75 -0.09
CA THR A 68 -4.17 14.98 0.67
C THR A 68 -4.16 14.72 2.17
N VAL A 69 -5.18 14.05 2.69
CA VAL A 69 -5.27 13.68 4.12
C VAL A 69 -4.13 12.78 4.50
N SER A 70 -3.82 11.76 3.69
CA SER A 70 -2.70 10.85 3.97
C SER A 70 -1.36 11.56 3.92
N PHE A 71 -1.16 12.48 2.97
CA PHE A 71 0.06 13.26 2.85
C PHE A 71 0.29 14.12 4.10
N VAL A 72 -0.72 14.87 4.52
CA VAL A 72 -0.65 15.73 5.72
C VAL A 72 -0.48 14.88 6.98
N ALA A 73 -1.24 13.80 7.14
CA ALA A 73 -1.12 12.91 8.29
C ALA A 73 0.28 12.29 8.39
N THR A 74 0.83 11.82 7.26
CA THR A 74 2.18 11.26 7.21
C THR A 74 3.23 12.33 7.48
N LEU A 75 3.08 13.53 6.92
CA LEU A 75 3.96 14.66 7.19
C LEU A 75 4.01 14.96 8.68
N LEU A 76 2.87 15.18 9.32
CA LEU A 76 2.78 15.44 10.76
C LEU A 76 3.40 14.31 11.58
N TYR A 77 3.09 13.05 11.24
CA TYR A 77 3.67 11.89 11.91
C TYR A 77 5.21 11.88 11.80
N THR A 78 5.77 12.14 10.62
CA THR A 78 7.23 12.15 10.42
C THR A 78 7.95 13.31 11.11
N GLN A 79 7.26 14.40 11.43
CA GLN A 79 7.81 15.50 12.24
C GLN A 79 7.87 15.15 13.73
N ILE A 80 6.90 14.36 14.22
CA ILE A 80 6.78 13.98 15.63
C ILE A 80 7.61 12.73 15.93
N ALA A 81 7.72 11.80 14.98
CA ALA A 81 8.42 10.54 15.13
C ALA A 81 9.92 10.77 15.34
N LYS A 82 10.45 10.29 16.48
CA LYS A 82 11.86 10.47 16.88
C LYS A 82 12.81 9.49 16.20
N SER A 83 12.30 8.43 15.60
CA SER A 83 13.10 7.38 14.95
C SER A 83 12.62 7.11 13.54
N ASN A 84 13.56 6.75 12.66
CA ASN A 84 13.26 6.16 11.36
C ASN A 84 13.35 4.65 11.51
N PRO A 85 12.23 3.91 11.48
CA PRO A 85 12.27 2.46 11.55
C PRO A 85 13.11 1.87 10.42
N GLU A 86 13.80 0.77 10.70
CA GLU A 86 14.48 0.04 9.63
C GLU A 86 13.46 -0.57 8.68
N GLY A 87 13.67 -0.38 7.37
CA GLY A 87 12.83 -0.95 6.34
C GLY A 87 12.97 -2.47 6.29
N SER A 88 11.83 -3.17 6.42
CA SER A 88 11.71 -4.62 6.27
C SER A 88 10.47 -4.94 5.42
N PRO A 89 10.51 -5.97 4.55
CA PRO A 89 9.32 -6.43 3.83
C PRO A 89 8.15 -6.75 4.76
N ALA A 90 8.42 -7.20 5.99
CA ALA A 90 7.38 -7.51 6.98
C ALA A 90 6.47 -6.31 7.30
N LEU A 91 6.96 -5.07 7.16
CA LEU A 91 6.17 -3.86 7.40
C LEU A 91 5.08 -3.64 6.34
N TYR A 92 5.14 -4.35 5.21
CA TYR A 92 4.11 -4.31 4.17
C TYR A 92 2.96 -5.30 4.45
N LEU A 93 3.16 -6.30 5.32
CA LEU A 93 2.17 -7.33 5.59
C LEU A 93 0.87 -6.81 6.22
N PRO A 94 0.88 -5.86 7.19
CA PRO A 94 -0.35 -5.28 7.71
C PRO A 94 -1.19 -4.57 6.64
N TYR A 95 -0.55 -4.02 5.61
CA TYR A 95 -1.26 -3.41 4.47
C TYR A 95 -1.96 -4.48 3.64
N LEU A 96 -1.30 -5.58 3.30
CA LEU A 96 -1.93 -6.71 2.59
C LEU A 96 -3.04 -7.38 3.40
N ALA A 97 -2.90 -7.43 4.73
CA ALA A 97 -3.89 -8.00 5.62
C ALA A 97 -5.23 -7.23 5.65
N THR A 98 -5.31 -6.03 5.06
CA THR A 98 -6.57 -5.30 4.91
C THR A 98 -7.48 -5.88 3.82
N TYR A 99 -6.91 -6.50 2.78
CA TYR A 99 -7.67 -6.94 1.60
C TYR A 99 -8.66 -8.09 1.86
N PRO A 100 -8.37 -9.11 2.70
CA PRO A 100 -9.35 -10.16 2.99
C PRO A 100 -10.70 -9.62 3.48
N GLN A 101 -10.68 -8.58 4.32
CA GLN A 101 -11.91 -7.92 4.76
C GLN A 101 -12.61 -7.21 3.61
N LEU A 102 -11.87 -6.57 2.69
CA LEU A 102 -12.46 -5.90 1.53
C LEU A 102 -13.10 -6.89 0.57
N PHE A 103 -12.48 -8.05 0.34
CA PHE A 103 -13.09 -9.14 -0.42
C PHE A 103 -14.34 -9.70 0.23
N TYR A 104 -14.40 -9.73 1.56
CA TYR A 104 -15.61 -10.17 2.28
C TYR A 104 -16.80 -9.24 2.05
N PHE A 105 -16.58 -7.92 2.01
CA PHE A 105 -17.64 -6.94 1.79
C PHE A 105 -17.98 -6.70 0.32
N ALA A 106 -17.01 -6.82 -0.57
CA ALA A 106 -17.20 -6.56 -1.98
C ALA A 106 -18.15 -7.56 -2.64
N ASN A 107 -19.07 -7.04 -3.44
CA ASN A 107 -19.95 -7.85 -4.28
C ASN A 107 -20.15 -7.16 -5.65
N GLY A 108 -20.65 -7.92 -6.63
CA GLY A 108 -20.85 -7.44 -7.99
C GLY A 108 -19.57 -6.87 -8.62
N GLU A 109 -19.66 -5.68 -9.22
CA GLU A 109 -18.53 -5.02 -9.87
C GLU A 109 -17.43 -4.58 -8.88
N ALA A 110 -17.74 -4.38 -7.60
CA ALA A 110 -16.75 -3.99 -6.61
C ALA A 110 -15.67 -5.06 -6.40
N LEU A 111 -15.96 -6.33 -6.68
CA LEU A 111 -14.94 -7.40 -6.65
C LEU A 111 -13.82 -7.13 -7.65
N LEU A 112 -14.13 -6.55 -8.81
CA LEU A 112 -13.12 -6.17 -9.80
C LEU A 112 -12.25 -5.02 -9.28
N ALA A 113 -12.85 -4.01 -8.65
CA ALA A 113 -12.13 -2.90 -8.05
C ALA A 113 -11.13 -3.38 -6.97
N VAL A 114 -11.61 -4.21 -6.04
CA VAL A 114 -10.76 -4.80 -4.99
C VAL A 114 -9.66 -5.67 -5.59
N SER A 115 -9.96 -6.46 -6.63
CA SER A 115 -8.99 -7.32 -7.30
C SER A 115 -7.88 -6.50 -7.99
N ILE A 116 -8.23 -5.44 -8.72
CA ILE A 116 -7.24 -4.56 -9.39
C ILE A 116 -6.29 -3.95 -8.35
N SER A 117 -6.86 -3.37 -7.30
CA SER A 117 -6.06 -2.77 -6.22
C SER A 117 -5.16 -3.81 -5.54
N PHE A 118 -5.70 -5.00 -5.24
CA PHE A 118 -4.95 -6.07 -4.60
C PHE A 118 -3.80 -6.58 -5.48
N THR A 119 -4.02 -6.75 -6.78
CA THR A 119 -2.97 -7.15 -7.73
C THR A 119 -1.84 -6.15 -7.72
N VAL A 120 -2.13 -4.84 -7.81
CA VAL A 120 -1.09 -3.80 -7.74
C VAL A 120 -0.35 -3.86 -6.41
N ALA A 121 -1.06 -4.02 -5.29
CA ALA A 121 -0.45 -4.13 -3.96
C ALA A 121 0.49 -5.33 -3.83
N ILE A 122 0.12 -6.49 -4.39
CA ILE A 122 0.94 -7.71 -4.41
C ILE A 122 2.16 -7.55 -5.32
N LEU A 123 2.02 -6.91 -6.48
CA LEU A 123 3.15 -6.62 -7.36
C LEU A 123 4.18 -5.70 -6.69
N ILE A 124 3.72 -4.65 -6.01
CA ILE A 124 4.57 -3.76 -5.21
C ILE A 124 5.29 -4.56 -4.10
N PHE A 125 4.57 -5.43 -3.40
CA PHE A 125 5.17 -6.30 -2.37
C PHE A 125 6.22 -7.25 -2.95
N GLY A 126 5.94 -7.86 -4.11
CA GLY A 126 6.90 -8.72 -4.82
C GLY A 126 8.20 -7.97 -5.16
N LEU A 127 8.10 -6.72 -5.61
CA LEU A 127 9.26 -5.86 -5.86
C LEU A 127 10.05 -5.54 -4.58
N VAL A 128 9.35 -5.27 -3.47
CA VAL A 128 9.99 -5.05 -2.16
C VAL A 128 10.75 -6.29 -1.71
N LEU A 129 10.12 -7.46 -1.81
CA LEU A 129 10.71 -8.74 -1.39
C LEU A 129 11.91 -9.10 -2.26
N GLN A 130 11.78 -8.98 -3.59
CA GLN A 130 12.87 -9.20 -4.53
C GLN A 130 14.07 -8.31 -4.20
N ARG A 131 13.86 -6.99 -4.05
CA ARG A 131 14.93 -6.03 -3.70
C ARG A 131 15.61 -6.37 -2.37
N TYR A 132 14.85 -6.86 -1.39
CA TYR A 132 15.38 -7.26 -0.10
C TYR A 132 16.26 -8.51 -0.20
N ILE A 133 15.79 -9.55 -0.89
CA ILE A 133 16.53 -10.80 -1.10
C ILE A 133 17.82 -10.54 -1.88
N THR A 134 17.77 -9.80 -2.99
CA THR A 134 18.95 -9.50 -3.81
C THR A 134 20.03 -8.74 -3.03
N LYS A 135 19.65 -7.87 -2.10
CA LYS A 135 20.63 -7.16 -1.24
C LYS A 135 21.23 -8.04 -0.16
N LYS A 136 20.49 -9.03 0.36
CA LYS A 136 20.96 -9.96 1.41
C LYS A 136 21.72 -11.17 0.89
N LEU A 137 21.58 -11.52 -0.38
CA LEU A 137 22.38 -12.55 -1.06
C LEU A 137 23.42 -11.91 -1.99
N PRO A 138 24.47 -11.24 -1.48
CA PRO A 138 25.56 -10.81 -2.33
C PRO A 138 26.44 -12.03 -2.65
N VAL A 139 26.19 -12.69 -3.79
CA VAL A 139 27.17 -13.50 -4.54
C VAL A 139 28.13 -14.35 -3.68
N ALA A 140 27.62 -15.13 -2.71
CA ALA A 140 28.44 -16.09 -1.96
C ALA A 140 28.80 -17.33 -2.79
N THR A 141 28.16 -17.53 -3.95
CA THR A 141 28.27 -18.74 -4.77
C THR A 141 29.28 -18.68 -5.91
N ARG A 142 30.06 -17.59 -6.07
CA ARG A 142 31.06 -17.50 -7.16
C ARG A 142 32.49 -17.89 -6.75
N ARG A 143 32.81 -18.04 -5.46
CA ARG A 143 34.19 -18.38 -5.02
C ARG A 143 34.46 -19.87 -4.83
N GLU A 144 33.45 -20.70 -4.60
CA GLU A 144 33.65 -22.16 -4.41
C GLU A 144 33.82 -22.94 -5.72
N GLN A 145 33.43 -22.37 -6.87
CA GLN A 145 33.56 -23.00 -8.18
C GLN A 145 34.97 -22.88 -8.81
N TYR A 146 35.86 -22.04 -8.27
CA TYR A 146 37.22 -21.82 -8.81
C TYR A 146 38.33 -22.43 -7.95
N THR A 147 38.03 -23.00 -6.79
CA THR A 147 39.03 -23.62 -5.90
C THR A 147 39.18 -25.13 -6.10
N HIS A 148 38.44 -25.73 -7.04
CA HIS A 148 38.49 -27.17 -7.33
C HIS A 148 38.83 -27.51 -8.80
N SER A 149 39.39 -26.56 -9.55
CA SER A 149 39.93 -26.79 -10.91
C SER A 149 41.44 -26.89 -10.91
#